data_AF-A0A6I3KJY8-F1
#
_entry.id   AF-A0A6I3KJY8-F1
#
_cell.length_a   1.000
_cell.length_b   1.000
_cell.length_c   1.000
_cell.angle_alpha   90.00
_cell.angle_beta   90.00
_cell.angle_gamma   90.00
#
_symmetry.space_group_name_H-M   'P 1'
#
loop_
_entity.id
_entity.type
_entity.pdbx_description
1 polymer ?
#
loop_
_entity_poly.entity_id
_entity_poly.type
_entity_poly.pdbx_seq_one_letter_code
_entity_poly.pdbx_strand_id
1 'polypeptide(L)'
;MIALCVVVAASPLTAAELTTASIVGRWQGPSWAGEGEVPLTLDIVACGQGWCGVRVAANDTCGGTALKVNAGIVEENNAQFEGTLELAAGTEPYTVHATVFPQEPDAKLTMQITGDTGGQYRAYRRSFPFEAQLARIKDPVCHAPQTVSSLDRR
;
A
#
# COMPACT_ATOMS: atom_id res chain seq x y z
N MET A 1 -40.50 -42.89 4.94
CA MET A 1 -40.04 -41.51 4.74
C MET A 1 -38.56 -41.47 5.08
N ILE A 2 -37.69 -41.40 4.07
CA ILE A 2 -36.22 -41.37 4.25
C ILE A 2 -35.82 -39.90 4.30
N ALA A 3 -35.41 -39.44 5.47
CA ALA A 3 -34.91 -38.08 5.67
C ALA A 3 -33.43 -38.04 5.23
N LEU A 4 -33.16 -37.41 4.09
CA LEU A 4 -31.80 -37.04 3.69
C LEU A 4 -31.35 -35.83 4.50
N CYS A 5 -30.41 -36.02 5.44
CA CYS A 5 -29.65 -34.93 6.02
C CYS A 5 -28.62 -34.43 5.00
N VAL A 6 -28.86 -33.26 4.42
CA VAL A 6 -27.85 -32.54 3.63
C VAL A 6 -26.86 -31.93 4.62
N VAL A 7 -25.65 -32.47 4.68
CA VAL A 7 -24.54 -31.86 5.42
C VAL A 7 -24.05 -30.67 4.59
N VAL A 8 -24.37 -29.45 5.02
CA VAL A 8 -23.76 -28.25 4.47
C VAL A 8 -22.30 -28.24 4.88
N ALA A 9 -21.40 -28.42 3.90
CA ALA A 9 -19.97 -28.23 4.10
C ALA A 9 -19.71 -26.71 4.29
N ALA A 10 -19.64 -26.27 5.53
CA ALA A 10 -19.08 -24.96 5.85
C ALA A 10 -17.59 -25.01 5.51
N SER A 11 -17.19 -24.36 4.42
CA SER A 11 -15.78 -24.18 4.12
C SER A 11 -15.18 -23.31 5.24
N PRO A 12 -14.12 -23.76 5.94
CA PRO A 12 -13.44 -22.89 6.89
C PRO A 12 -12.92 -21.68 6.11
N LEU A 13 -13.26 -20.47 6.57
CA LEU A 13 -12.60 -19.24 6.16
C LEU A 13 -11.15 -19.35 6.59
N THR A 14 -10.28 -19.84 5.70
CA THR A 14 -8.83 -19.71 5.86
C THR A 14 -8.52 -18.23 5.98
N ALA A 15 -7.91 -17.84 7.10
CA ALA A 15 -7.25 -16.54 7.19
C ALA A 15 -6.33 -16.42 5.96
N ALA A 16 -6.53 -15.39 5.15
CA ALA A 16 -5.74 -15.21 3.94
C ALA A 16 -4.26 -15.12 4.35
N GLU A 17 -3.43 -16.02 3.82
CA GLU A 17 -1.99 -16.00 4.05
C GLU A 17 -1.42 -14.69 3.52
N LEU A 18 -0.55 -14.04 4.30
CA LEU A 18 0.05 -12.78 3.89
C LEU A 18 1.00 -13.03 2.73
N THR A 19 0.79 -12.30 1.64
CA THR A 19 1.66 -12.33 0.45
C THR A 19 2.08 -10.91 0.08
N THR A 20 3.02 -10.76 -0.84
CA THR A 20 3.34 -9.42 -1.38
C THR A 20 2.12 -8.79 -2.08
N ALA A 21 1.23 -9.59 -2.66
CA ALA A 21 -0.01 -9.12 -3.27
C ALA A 21 -1.03 -8.59 -2.23
N SER A 22 -0.86 -8.88 -0.94
CA SER A 22 -1.69 -8.31 0.13
C SER A 22 -1.55 -6.79 0.25
N ILE A 23 -0.54 -6.18 -0.39
CA ILE A 23 -0.41 -4.72 -0.51
C ILE A 23 -1.50 -4.09 -1.37
N VAL A 24 -2.17 -4.85 -2.25
CA VAL A 24 -3.21 -4.33 -3.15
C VAL A 24 -4.45 -3.93 -2.35
N GLY A 25 -4.89 -2.68 -2.51
CA GLY A 25 -5.98 -2.14 -1.69
C GLY A 25 -6.07 -0.63 -1.75
N ARG A 26 -7.19 -0.11 -1.24
CA ARG A 26 -7.26 1.25 -0.75
C ARG A 26 -6.81 1.29 0.70
N TRP A 27 -5.84 2.13 0.97
CA TRP A 27 -5.22 2.34 2.27
C TRP A 27 -5.46 3.77 2.72
N GLN A 28 -5.86 3.95 3.97
CA GLN A 28 -6.15 5.26 4.52
C GLN A 28 -5.68 5.37 5.97
N GLY A 29 -5.10 6.51 6.32
CA GLY A 29 -4.69 6.79 7.70
C GLY A 29 -3.89 8.08 7.82
N PRO A 30 -3.40 8.38 9.03
CA PRO A 30 -2.53 9.52 9.27
C PRO A 30 -1.16 9.34 8.61
N SER A 31 -0.56 10.48 8.26
CA SER A 31 0.84 10.60 7.88
C SER A 31 1.45 11.82 8.58
N TRP A 32 2.76 11.76 8.80
CA TRP A 32 3.53 12.79 9.48
C TRP A 32 4.74 13.13 8.61
N ALA A 33 4.72 14.35 8.07
CA ALA A 33 5.79 14.91 7.26
C ALA A 33 6.11 16.32 7.78
N GLY A 34 7.16 16.45 8.60
CA GLY A 34 7.44 17.71 9.30
C GLY A 34 6.52 17.93 10.51
N GLU A 35 5.94 19.12 10.67
CA GLU A 35 5.08 19.47 11.81
C GLU A 35 3.59 19.33 11.46
N GLY A 36 3.00 18.18 11.77
CA GLY A 36 1.56 17.99 11.72
C GLY A 36 1.13 16.64 11.15
N GLU A 37 -0.05 16.20 11.60
CA GLU A 37 -0.73 15.03 11.06
C GLU A 37 -1.55 15.43 9.83
N VAL A 38 -1.35 14.72 8.72
CA VAL A 38 -2.09 14.92 7.46
C VAL A 38 -2.66 13.57 7.02
N PRO A 39 -3.96 13.48 6.69
CA PRO A 39 -4.52 12.23 6.18
C PRO A 39 -3.92 11.88 4.81
N LEU A 40 -3.55 10.61 4.65
CA LEU A 40 -3.06 10.04 3.41
C LEU A 40 -4.01 8.92 2.97
N THR A 41 -4.41 8.95 1.71
CA THR A 41 -5.15 7.85 1.08
C THR A 41 -4.44 7.43 -0.20
N LEU A 42 -4.16 6.13 -0.32
CA LEU A 42 -3.49 5.52 -1.47
C LEU A 42 -4.29 4.34 -1.99
N ASP A 43 -4.50 4.30 -3.30
CA ASP A 43 -4.89 3.09 -4.01
C ASP A 43 -3.63 2.43 -4.54
N ILE A 44 -3.32 1.24 -4.01
CA ILE A 44 -2.13 0.47 -4.38
C ILE A 44 -2.53 -0.57 -5.43
N VAL A 45 -1.86 -0.51 -6.57
CA VAL A 45 -2.09 -1.37 -7.74
C VAL A 45 -0.77 -1.82 -8.35
N ALA A 46 -0.79 -2.92 -9.10
CA ALA A 46 0.38 -3.38 -9.84
C ALA A 46 0.81 -2.34 -10.89
N CYS A 47 2.11 -2.10 -11.00
CA CYS A 47 2.69 -1.27 -12.05
C CYS A 47 4.10 -1.74 -12.42
N GLY A 48 4.32 -2.02 -13.71
CA GLY A 48 5.60 -2.58 -14.16
C GLY A 48 5.94 -3.88 -13.43
N GLN A 49 7.10 -3.90 -12.76
CA GLN A 49 7.58 -5.05 -11.97
C GLN A 49 7.26 -4.97 -10.47
N GLY A 50 6.54 -3.93 -10.02
CA GLY A 50 6.27 -3.70 -8.61
C GLY A 50 4.88 -3.11 -8.38
N TRP A 51 4.78 -2.20 -7.41
CA TRP A 51 3.52 -1.62 -6.98
C TRP A 51 3.55 -0.10 -7.01
N CYS A 52 2.44 0.51 -7.43
CA CYS A 52 2.25 1.96 -7.45
C CYS A 52 1.09 2.33 -6.53
N GLY A 53 1.30 3.35 -5.69
CA GLY A 53 0.26 4.00 -4.92
C GLY A 53 -0.20 5.29 -5.58
N VAL A 54 -1.45 5.31 -6.02
CA VAL A 54 -2.13 6.48 -6.56
C VAL A 54 -2.80 7.22 -5.42
N ARG A 55 -2.57 8.53 -5.32
CA ARG A 55 -3.27 9.34 -4.31
C ARG A 55 -4.75 9.39 -4.59
N VAL A 56 -5.54 9.31 -3.52
CA VAL A 56 -6.98 9.48 -3.57
C VAL A 56 -7.36 10.71 -2.75
N ALA A 57 -8.06 11.65 -3.37
CA ALA A 57 -8.59 12.82 -2.67
C ALA A 57 -9.82 12.44 -1.82
N ALA A 58 -10.21 13.31 -0.88
CA ALA A 58 -11.35 13.06 0.01
C ALA A 58 -12.70 12.84 -0.72
N ASN A 59 -12.83 13.32 -1.96
CA ASN A 59 -13.98 13.11 -2.84
C ASN A 59 -13.83 11.88 -3.75
N ASP A 60 -12.96 10.92 -3.39
CA ASP A 60 -12.65 9.71 -4.14
C ASP A 60 -12.03 9.93 -5.55
N THR A 61 -11.56 11.15 -5.85
CA THR A 61 -10.88 11.44 -7.12
C THR A 61 -9.46 10.89 -7.12
N CYS A 62 -9.09 10.17 -8.19
CA CYS A 62 -7.74 9.67 -8.41
C CYS A 62 -6.78 10.78 -8.84
N GLY A 63 -5.69 10.94 -8.11
CA GLY A 63 -4.59 11.84 -8.42
C GLY A 63 -3.44 11.15 -9.16
N GLY A 64 -2.24 11.70 -8.99
CA GLY A 64 -1.01 11.11 -9.52
C GLY A 64 -0.48 9.94 -8.69
N THR A 65 0.47 9.21 -9.26
CA THR A 65 1.27 8.22 -8.52
C THR A 65 2.17 8.93 -7.52
N ALA A 66 1.97 8.64 -6.24
CA ALA A 66 2.81 9.15 -5.16
C ALA A 66 3.80 8.09 -4.70
N LEU A 67 3.40 6.83 -4.60
CA LEU A 67 4.25 5.73 -4.14
C LEU A 67 4.66 4.85 -5.31
N LYS A 68 5.93 4.47 -5.37
CA LYS A 68 6.45 3.40 -6.25
C LYS A 68 7.34 2.52 -5.41
N VAL A 69 7.03 1.22 -5.34
CA VAL A 69 7.83 0.25 -4.60
C VAL A 69 8.10 -0.99 -5.44
N ASN A 70 9.14 -1.73 -5.09
CA ASN A 70 9.51 -2.99 -5.73
C ASN A 70 8.45 -4.09 -5.53
N ALA A 71 8.70 -5.30 -6.05
CA ALA A 71 7.77 -6.43 -5.92
C ALA A 71 7.53 -6.87 -4.46
N GLY A 72 8.47 -6.55 -3.57
CA GLY A 72 8.49 -6.91 -2.16
C GLY A 72 9.00 -8.32 -1.88
N ILE A 73 9.16 -8.58 -0.59
CA ILE A 73 9.49 -9.90 0.00
C ILE A 73 8.55 -10.16 1.18
N VAL A 74 8.40 -11.43 1.59
CA VAL A 74 7.64 -11.80 2.79
C VAL A 74 8.61 -12.39 3.82
N GLU A 75 8.60 -11.85 5.03
CA GLU A 75 9.41 -12.30 6.17
C GLU A 75 8.60 -12.19 7.47
N GLU A 76 8.64 -13.23 8.31
CA GLU A 76 8.06 -13.21 9.67
C GLU A 76 6.63 -12.64 9.75
N ASN A 77 5.77 -13.01 8.80
CA ASN A 77 4.39 -12.53 8.69
C ASN A 77 4.24 -11.03 8.36
N ASN A 78 5.23 -10.47 7.66
CA ASN A 78 5.21 -9.13 7.11
C ASN A 78 5.56 -9.18 5.62
N ALA A 79 4.86 -8.39 4.79
CA ALA A 79 5.28 -8.12 3.43
C ALA A 79 6.01 -6.78 3.39
N GLN A 80 7.27 -6.79 2.97
CA GLN A 80 8.16 -5.63 3.00
C GLN A 80 8.48 -5.16 1.58
N PHE A 81 8.54 -3.85 1.40
CA PHE A 81 8.75 -3.21 0.12
C PHE A 81 9.67 -2.00 0.26
N GLU A 82 10.47 -1.74 -0.78
CA GLU A 82 11.34 -0.57 -0.84
C GLU A 82 11.04 0.25 -2.08
N GLY A 83 11.18 1.58 -1.98
CA GLY A 83 11.05 2.44 -3.14
C GLY A 83 11.01 3.92 -2.79
N THR A 84 10.13 4.66 -3.48
CA THR A 84 10.05 6.12 -3.38
C THR A 84 8.63 6.61 -3.13
N LEU A 85 8.50 7.66 -2.32
CA LEU A 85 7.24 8.37 -2.06
C LEU A 85 7.40 9.86 -2.38
N GLU A 86 6.59 10.36 -3.30
CA GLU A 86 6.53 11.77 -3.68
C GLU A 86 5.20 12.38 -3.22
N LEU A 87 5.25 13.27 -2.22
CA LEU A 87 4.04 13.85 -1.62
C LEU A 87 3.50 15.05 -2.40
N ALA A 88 4.25 15.62 -3.34
CA ALA A 88 3.72 16.59 -4.28
C ALA A 88 4.56 16.55 -5.55
N ALA A 89 3.91 16.67 -6.70
CA ALA A 89 4.61 16.60 -7.97
C ALA A 89 5.75 17.62 -8.05
N GLY A 90 6.95 17.17 -8.42
CA GLY A 90 8.16 17.97 -8.52
C GLY A 90 8.89 18.21 -7.18
N THR A 91 8.45 17.58 -6.08
CA THR A 91 9.17 17.64 -4.80
C THR A 91 10.20 16.52 -4.69
N GLU A 92 11.20 16.71 -3.84
CA GLU A 92 12.16 15.65 -3.56
C GLU A 92 11.43 14.43 -2.97
N PRO A 93 11.50 13.24 -3.60
CA PRO A 93 10.85 12.06 -3.08
C PRO A 93 11.58 11.53 -1.85
N TYR A 94 10.82 10.98 -0.90
CA TYR A 94 11.37 10.18 0.17
C TYR A 94 11.81 8.82 -0.38
N THR A 95 12.95 8.32 0.07
CA THR A 95 13.27 6.90 -0.05
C THR A 95 12.56 6.17 1.10
N VAL A 96 11.68 5.22 0.77
CA VAL A 96 10.78 4.62 1.75
C VAL A 96 10.95 3.12 1.88
N HIS A 97 10.65 2.64 3.08
CA HIS A 97 10.34 1.25 3.38
C HIS A 97 8.87 1.16 3.80
N ALA A 98 8.12 0.31 3.12
CA ALA A 98 6.72 0.03 3.42
C ALA A 98 6.59 -1.41 3.91
N THR A 99 5.86 -1.61 4.99
CA THR A 99 5.60 -2.93 5.57
C THR A 99 4.11 -3.12 5.74
N VAL A 100 3.58 -4.22 5.20
CA VAL A 100 2.19 -4.66 5.40
C VAL A 100 2.19 -5.82 6.37
N PHE A 101 1.33 -5.74 7.38
CA PHE A 101 1.21 -6.75 8.43
C PHE A 101 -0.21 -6.79 8.99
N PRO A 102 -0.68 -7.96 9.47
CA PRO A 102 -1.92 -8.03 10.21
C PRO A 102 -1.75 -7.38 11.59
N GLN A 103 -2.65 -6.48 11.94
CA GLN A 103 -2.69 -5.86 13.25
C GLN A 103 -3.60 -6.68 14.18
N GLU A 104 -3.03 -7.08 15.32
CA GLU A 104 -3.75 -7.73 16.41
C GLU A 104 -4.71 -6.75 17.12
N PRO A 105 -5.84 -7.23 17.66
CA PRO A 105 -6.33 -8.62 17.67
C PRO A 105 -7.19 -9.00 16.46
N ASP A 106 -7.53 -8.04 15.60
CA ASP A 106 -8.56 -8.19 14.57
C ASP A 106 -8.02 -8.78 13.24
N ALA A 107 -6.71 -9.01 13.15
CA ALA A 107 -5.98 -9.38 11.94
C ALA A 107 -6.24 -8.45 10.74
N LYS A 108 -6.61 -7.18 11.02
CA LYS A 108 -6.81 -6.16 9.98
C LYS A 108 -5.47 -5.78 9.40
N LEU A 109 -5.35 -5.77 8.07
CA LEU A 109 -4.10 -5.38 7.45
C LEU A 109 -3.81 -3.89 7.67
N THR A 110 -2.62 -3.63 8.18
CA THR A 110 -2.05 -2.31 8.37
C THR A 110 -0.80 -2.19 7.52
N MET A 111 -0.64 -1.01 6.91
CA MET A 111 0.57 -0.63 6.20
C MET A 111 1.27 0.46 6.99
N GLN A 112 2.52 0.21 7.36
CA GLN A 112 3.42 1.23 7.87
C GLN A 112 4.36 1.67 6.76
N ILE A 113 4.52 2.98 6.56
CA ILE A 113 5.49 3.55 5.64
C ILE A 113 6.43 4.44 6.44
N THR A 114 7.73 4.24 6.27
CA THR A 114 8.76 5.12 6.85
C THR A 114 9.65 5.63 5.72
N GLY A 115 10.07 6.89 5.79
CA GLY A 115 10.80 7.54 4.71
C GLY A 115 11.92 8.46 5.18
N ASP A 116 13.04 8.40 4.48
CA ASP A 116 14.19 9.29 4.64
C ASP A 116 14.27 10.30 3.47
N THR A 117 14.83 11.48 3.74
CA THR A 117 15.22 12.46 2.70
C THR A 117 16.71 12.31 2.36
N GLY A 118 17.10 12.59 1.11
CA GLY A 118 18.51 12.79 0.74
C GLY A 118 19.41 11.55 0.64
N GLY A 119 18.89 10.36 0.33
CA GLY A 119 19.74 9.19 0.05
C GLY A 119 19.12 7.82 0.34
N GLN A 120 19.95 6.86 0.74
CA GLN A 120 19.53 5.49 1.07
C GLN A 120 18.68 5.46 2.35
N TYR A 121 17.69 4.58 2.38
CA TYR A 121 16.88 4.31 3.57
C TYR A 121 17.75 3.76 4.72
N ARG A 122 17.52 4.24 5.94
CA ARG A 122 18.29 3.80 7.12
C ARG A 122 17.37 3.10 8.12
N ALA A 123 17.45 1.78 8.21
CA ALA A 123 16.54 0.95 9.02
C ALA A 123 16.60 1.13 10.55
N TYR A 124 17.51 1.95 11.10
CA TYR A 124 17.72 2.09 12.55
C TYR A 124 17.75 3.54 13.04
N ARG A 125 16.83 4.37 12.54
CA ARG A 125 16.67 5.74 13.05
C ARG A 125 15.74 5.78 14.25
N ARG A 126 15.96 6.78 15.13
CA ARG A 126 15.05 7.07 16.24
C ARG A 126 13.73 7.70 15.76
N SER A 127 13.76 8.36 14.60
CA SER A 127 12.61 8.95 13.93
C SER A 127 12.89 9.06 12.43
N PHE A 128 11.82 8.98 11.64
CA PHE A 128 11.90 9.16 10.19
C PHE A 128 11.34 10.54 9.77
N PRO A 129 11.95 11.20 8.77
CA PRO A 129 11.40 12.42 8.16
C PRO A 129 9.95 12.28 7.64
N PHE A 130 9.57 11.06 7.25
CA PHE A 130 8.22 10.71 6.89
C PHE A 130 7.79 9.43 7.59
N GLU A 131 6.60 9.43 8.17
CA GLU A 131 5.95 8.23 8.69
C GLU A 131 4.47 8.23 8.28
N ALA A 132 3.90 7.05 8.08
CA ALA A 132 2.45 6.88 7.91
C ALA A 132 2.03 5.51 8.42
N GLN A 133 0.81 5.44 8.96
CA GLN A 133 0.18 4.19 9.35
C GLN A 133 -1.23 4.15 8.74
N LEU A 134 -1.44 3.24 7.80
CA LEU A 134 -2.63 3.19 6.97
C LEU A 134 -3.36 1.86 7.19
N ALA A 135 -4.68 1.91 7.34
CA ALA A 135 -5.52 0.72 7.37
C ALA A 135 -6.03 0.40 5.96
N ARG A 136 -6.13 -0.89 5.61
CA ARG A 136 -6.82 -1.30 4.38
C ARG A 136 -8.32 -1.13 4.56
N ILE A 137 -8.96 -0.30 3.73
CA ILE A 137 -10.38 0.06 3.88
C ILE A 137 -11.31 -0.51 2.79
N LYS A 138 -10.80 -0.74 1.58
CA LYS A 138 -11.55 -1.37 0.46
C LYS A 138 -10.59 -1.77 -0.66
N ASP A 139 -11.11 -2.30 -1.76
CA ASP A 139 -10.34 -2.53 -2.98
C ASP A 139 -10.01 -1.20 -3.70
N PRO A 140 -8.90 -1.13 -4.45
CA PRO A 140 -8.53 0.09 -5.15
C PRO A 140 -9.47 0.32 -6.34
N VAL A 141 -9.77 1.58 -6.64
CA VAL A 141 -10.53 1.98 -7.86
C VAL A 141 -9.68 2.81 -8.80
N CYS A 142 -8.57 3.39 -8.33
CA CYS A 142 -7.59 4.04 -9.19
C CYS A 142 -6.74 3.00 -9.91
N HIS A 143 -6.30 3.35 -11.13
CA HIS A 143 -5.48 2.49 -11.97
C HIS A 143 -4.05 3.05 -12.08
N ALA A 144 -3.09 2.17 -12.33
CA ALA A 144 -1.73 2.59 -12.60
C ALA A 144 -1.70 3.52 -13.84
N PRO A 145 -0.80 4.53 -13.86
CA PRO A 145 -0.64 5.37 -15.04
C PRO A 145 -0.38 4.49 -16.24
N GLN A 146 -1.22 4.64 -17.27
CA GLN A 146 -0.92 4.03 -18.55
C GLN A 146 0.27 4.79 -19.12
N THR A 147 1.39 4.12 -19.37
CA THR A 147 2.39 4.68 -20.28
C THR A 147 1.72 4.73 -21.65
N VAL A 148 1.14 5.87 -22.00
CA VAL A 148 0.88 6.17 -23.40
C VAL A 148 2.27 6.15 -24.05
N SER A 149 2.57 5.09 -24.80
CA SER A 149 3.58 5.20 -25.84
C SER A 149 3.06 6.30 -26.76
N SER A 150 3.54 7.52 -26.54
CA SER A 150 3.43 8.59 -27.51
C SER A 150 4.34 8.23 -28.69
N LEU A 151 3.93 7.20 -29.45
CA LEU A 151 4.24 7.11 -30.86
C LEU A 151 3.16 7.96 -31.55
N ASP A 152 3.38 9.26 -31.44
CA ASP A 152 2.68 10.26 -32.22
C ASP A 152 3.42 10.39 -33.57
N ARG A 153 2.64 10.43 -34.67
CA ARG A 153 2.97 10.94 -36.01
C ARG A 153 4.08 10.26 -36.84
N ARG A 154 3.65 9.47 -37.84
CA ARG A 154 3.50 9.94 -39.24
C ARG A 154 2.65 8.99 -40.07
#